data_AF-A0A4S4CYD5-F1
#
_entry.id   AF-A0A4S4CYD5-F1
#
_cell.length_a   1.000
_cell.length_b   1.000
_cell.length_c   1.000
_cell.angle_alpha   90.00
_cell.angle_beta   90.00
_cell.angle_gamma   90.00
#
_symmetry.space_group_name_H-M   'P 1'
#
loop_
_entity.id
_entity.type
_entity.pdbx_description
1 polymer ?
#
loop_
_entity_poly.entity_id
_entity_poly.type
_entity_poly.pdbx_seq_one_letter_code
_entity_poly.pdbx_strand_id
1 'polypeptide(L)'
;MGIVTSFQNILDNIFLPLFEVVGLDLVDDESKPEGRPTKHMPTPAQWTNIFNPAFSYYVYYCYANLYTLNKLRESKGMTTIKFRPHSGEAGDIDHLAATFLTAQNISHGINLRKSPVLQYLYYLAQIGLAMSPLSNNSLFLDYHRNPLPMFFLRGLNVSLSTDDPLQIHLTKEPLVEEYSIAASVSGLSPSLCTTDTRGSLLTRQFGGFTSLCCYVEATSHWIGKEYYERGPNGNDIHKTNVPHIRLEFRDMGRAGQKAEAIPWRSVADINENAVLMSSAFQEELGARIKD
;
A
#
# COMPACT_ATOMS: atom_id res chain seq x y z
N MET A 1 -29.35 -1.91 8.95
CA MET A 1 -30.17 -1.46 7.81
C MET A 1 -30.72 -2.59 6.92
N GLY A 2 -30.57 -3.88 7.22
CA GLY A 2 -31.31 -4.98 6.55
C GLY A 2 -31.00 -5.23 5.05
N ILE A 3 -30.32 -4.30 4.37
CA ILE A 3 -29.94 -4.37 2.95
C ILE A 3 -28.88 -5.45 2.69
N VAL A 4 -28.00 -5.69 3.66
CA VAL A 4 -26.93 -6.70 3.63
C VAL A 4 -27.26 -7.74 4.69
N THR A 5 -27.33 -9.01 4.29
CA THR A 5 -27.69 -10.12 5.20
C THR A 5 -26.48 -10.94 5.66
N SER A 6 -25.37 -10.86 4.93
CA SER A 6 -24.10 -11.47 5.29
C SER A 6 -22.91 -10.70 4.74
N PHE A 7 -21.71 -10.97 5.24
CA PHE A 7 -20.48 -10.40 4.68
C PHE A 7 -20.27 -10.79 3.21
N GLN A 8 -20.75 -11.95 2.77
CA GLN A 8 -20.69 -12.37 1.37
C GLN A 8 -21.35 -11.36 0.43
N ASN A 9 -22.48 -10.75 0.82
CA ASN A 9 -23.14 -9.77 -0.06
C ASN A 9 -22.28 -8.53 -0.29
N ILE A 10 -21.42 -8.16 0.67
CA ILE A 10 -20.47 -7.07 0.50
C ILE A 10 -19.42 -7.46 -0.53
N LEU A 11 -18.85 -8.66 -0.43
CA LEU A 11 -17.86 -9.16 -1.38
C LEU A 11 -18.46 -9.26 -2.79
N ASP A 12 -19.69 -9.77 -2.91
CA ASP A 12 -20.38 -9.89 -4.19
C ASP A 12 -20.58 -8.53 -4.84
N ASN A 13 -21.00 -7.52 -4.07
CA ASN A 13 -21.22 -6.17 -4.56
C ASN A 13 -19.93 -5.44 -4.99
N ILE A 14 -18.76 -5.87 -4.49
CA ILE A 14 -17.47 -5.26 -4.83
C ILE A 14 -16.80 -6.01 -5.99
N PHE A 15 -16.83 -7.35 -5.97
CA PHE A 15 -16.00 -8.18 -6.84
C PHE A 15 -16.72 -8.80 -8.03
N LEU A 16 -18.06 -8.83 -8.04
CA LEU A 16 -18.82 -9.26 -9.21
C LEU A 16 -18.98 -8.16 -10.27
N PRO A 17 -19.15 -6.87 -9.93
CA PRO A 17 -19.16 -5.84 -10.96
C PRO A 17 -17.78 -5.69 -11.59
N LEU A 18 -17.73 -5.70 -12.93
CA LEU A 18 -16.50 -5.43 -13.66
C LEU A 18 -16.15 -3.94 -13.59
N PHE A 19 -15.23 -3.60 -12.71
CA PHE A 19 -14.70 -2.23 -12.62
C PHE A 19 -13.42 -2.04 -13.44
N GLU A 20 -13.32 -0.89 -14.08
CA GLU A 20 -12.07 -0.34 -14.63
C GLU A 20 -11.40 0.56 -13.58
N VAL A 21 -10.84 -0.07 -12.53
CA VAL A 21 -10.14 0.63 -11.45
C VAL A 21 -8.67 0.21 -11.39
N VAL A 22 -7.83 1.08 -10.84
CA VAL A 22 -6.37 0.84 -10.72
C VAL A 22 -5.96 0.38 -9.32
N GLY A 23 -6.83 0.52 -8.33
CA GLY A 23 -6.58 0.09 -6.97
C GLY A 23 -7.85 -0.02 -6.14
N LEU A 24 -7.74 -0.81 -5.06
CA LEU A 24 -8.76 -0.97 -4.03
C LEU A 24 -8.14 -0.56 -2.70
N ASP A 25 -8.84 0.34 -2.00
CA ASP A 25 -8.49 0.84 -0.68
C ASP A 25 -9.63 0.50 0.29
N LEU A 26 -9.28 0.11 1.52
CA LEU A 26 -10.22 -0.20 2.60
C LEU A 26 -10.03 0.84 3.70
N VAL A 27 -11.13 1.42 4.14
CA VAL A 27 -11.15 2.53 5.10
C VAL A 27 -12.23 2.32 6.15
N ASP A 28 -11.95 2.73 7.38
CA ASP A 28 -12.87 3.09 8.47
C ASP A 28 -12.01 3.65 9.62
N ASP A 29 -12.63 4.11 10.70
CA ASP A 29 -11.95 4.43 11.97
C ASP A 29 -11.30 3.18 12.58
N GLU A 30 -9.97 3.06 12.37
CA GLU A 30 -9.15 1.95 12.84
C GLU A 30 -9.10 1.85 14.38
N SER A 31 -9.48 2.90 15.12
CA SER A 31 -9.45 2.89 16.59
C SER A 31 -10.60 2.12 17.23
N LYS A 32 -11.63 1.77 16.44
CA LYS A 32 -12.78 1.00 16.92
C LYS A 32 -12.33 -0.38 17.43
N PRO A 33 -12.77 -0.80 18.63
CA PRO A 33 -12.46 -2.12 19.13
C PRO A 33 -12.99 -3.22 18.21
N GLU A 34 -12.16 -4.20 17.92
CA GLU A 34 -12.51 -5.37 17.11
C GLU A 34 -12.15 -6.68 17.81
N GLY A 35 -12.90 -7.75 17.49
CA GLY A 35 -12.59 -9.08 17.99
C GLY A 35 -11.43 -9.70 17.21
N ARG A 36 -10.35 -10.09 17.89
CA ARG A 36 -9.21 -10.73 17.20
C ARG A 36 -9.66 -12.00 16.46
N PRO A 37 -9.26 -12.19 15.20
CA PRO A 37 -9.63 -13.36 14.44
C PRO A 37 -9.04 -14.63 15.07
N THR A 38 -9.80 -15.71 15.00
CA THR A 38 -9.33 -17.05 15.38
C THR A 38 -9.13 -17.92 14.14
N LYS A 39 -8.46 -19.06 14.27
CA LYS A 39 -8.33 -20.03 13.18
C LYS A 39 -9.68 -20.54 12.65
N HIS A 40 -10.72 -20.50 13.48
CA HIS A 40 -12.04 -21.06 13.18
C HIS A 40 -13.10 -19.98 12.94
N MET A 41 -12.72 -18.87 12.30
CA MET A 41 -13.69 -17.84 11.90
C MET A 41 -14.71 -18.40 10.90
N PRO A 42 -15.98 -17.98 10.98
CA PRO A 42 -17.00 -18.39 10.03
C PRO A 42 -16.69 -17.86 8.62
N THR A 43 -17.22 -18.52 7.60
CA THR A 43 -17.08 -18.06 6.20
C THR A 43 -17.89 -16.78 5.95
N PRO A 44 -17.65 -16.04 4.85
CA PRO A 44 -18.36 -14.79 4.58
C PRO A 44 -19.87 -14.95 4.53
N ALA A 45 -20.34 -16.07 3.96
CA ALA A 45 -21.76 -16.40 3.88
C ALA A 45 -22.35 -16.78 5.25
N GLN A 46 -21.54 -17.29 6.17
CA GLN A 46 -21.92 -17.62 7.54
C GLN A 46 -21.80 -16.42 8.50
N TRP A 47 -21.13 -15.34 8.08
CA TRP A 47 -21.03 -14.11 8.85
C TRP A 47 -22.33 -13.30 8.74
N THR A 48 -23.35 -13.71 9.49
CA THR A 48 -24.68 -13.10 9.56
C THR A 48 -24.94 -12.40 10.88
N ASN A 49 -23.94 -12.38 11.78
CA ASN A 49 -24.06 -11.73 13.08
C ASN A 49 -24.03 -10.19 12.93
N ILE A 50 -24.43 -9.50 14.01
CA ILE A 50 -24.53 -8.03 14.02
C ILE A 50 -23.17 -7.32 14.17
N PHE A 51 -22.10 -8.06 14.44
CA PHE A 51 -20.78 -7.50 14.69
C PHE A 51 -20.01 -7.34 13.39
N ASN A 52 -19.24 -6.25 13.31
CA ASN A 52 -18.35 -6.03 12.19
C ASN A 52 -17.21 -7.07 12.22
N PRO A 53 -16.87 -7.74 11.10
CA PRO A 53 -15.67 -8.56 11.04
C PRO A 53 -14.42 -7.75 11.37
N ALA A 54 -13.39 -8.42 11.90
CA ALA A 54 -12.10 -7.80 12.15
C ALA A 54 -11.45 -7.32 10.84
N PHE A 55 -10.62 -6.29 10.90
CA PHE A 55 -9.88 -5.73 9.77
C PHE A 55 -9.10 -6.80 8.98
N SER A 56 -8.43 -7.70 9.68
CA SER A 56 -7.70 -8.83 9.08
C SER A 56 -8.60 -9.77 8.26
N TYR A 57 -9.87 -9.92 8.66
CA TYR A 57 -10.87 -10.68 7.92
C TYR A 57 -11.23 -9.99 6.60
N TYR A 58 -11.45 -8.67 6.63
CA TYR A 58 -11.65 -7.85 5.44
C TYR A 58 -10.46 -7.97 4.49
N VAL A 59 -9.25 -7.75 5.01
CA VAL A 59 -8.00 -7.82 4.25
C VAL A 59 -7.85 -9.17 3.56
N TYR A 60 -8.08 -10.28 4.27
CA TYR A 60 -7.95 -11.63 3.70
C TYR A 60 -8.92 -11.85 2.53
N TYR A 61 -10.22 -11.60 2.70
CA TYR A 61 -11.19 -11.87 1.64
C TYR A 61 -11.08 -10.89 0.49
N CYS A 62 -10.75 -9.62 0.75
CA CYS A 62 -10.45 -8.66 -0.32
C CYS A 62 -9.22 -9.09 -1.11
N TYR A 63 -8.13 -9.51 -0.43
CA TYR A 63 -6.94 -10.04 -1.09
C TYR A 63 -7.24 -11.29 -1.92
N ALA A 64 -7.94 -12.28 -1.37
CA ALA A 64 -8.21 -13.54 -2.07
C ALA A 64 -9.05 -13.34 -3.34
N ASN A 65 -10.08 -12.48 -3.27
CA ASN A 65 -10.90 -12.12 -4.43
C ASN A 65 -10.09 -11.31 -5.45
N LEU A 66 -9.34 -10.29 -5.01
CA LEU A 66 -8.46 -9.51 -5.88
C LEU A 66 -7.40 -10.37 -6.56
N TYR A 67 -6.79 -11.31 -5.85
CA TYR A 67 -5.80 -12.22 -6.42
C TYR A 67 -6.39 -13.03 -7.56
N THR A 68 -7.54 -13.67 -7.31
CA THR A 68 -8.23 -14.48 -8.32
C THR A 68 -8.66 -13.64 -9.53
N LEU A 69 -9.23 -12.46 -9.27
CA LEU A 69 -9.64 -11.51 -10.31
C LEU A 69 -8.42 -11.02 -11.12
N ASN A 70 -7.31 -10.68 -10.46
CA ASN A 70 -6.10 -10.24 -11.13
C ASN A 70 -5.49 -11.33 -11.98
N LYS A 71 -5.47 -12.59 -11.52
CA LYS A 71 -5.02 -13.72 -12.35
C LYS A 71 -5.87 -13.92 -13.60
N LEU A 72 -7.18 -13.74 -13.49
CA LEU A 72 -8.05 -13.76 -14.67
C LEU A 72 -7.78 -12.57 -15.60
N ARG A 73 -7.66 -11.35 -15.05
CA ARG A 73 -7.37 -10.13 -15.82
C ARG A 73 -6.03 -10.23 -16.54
N GLU A 74 -4.98 -10.72 -15.87
CA GLU A 74 -3.67 -11.04 -16.46
C GLU A 74 -3.82 -12.02 -17.64
N SER A 75 -4.56 -13.12 -17.47
CA SER A 75 -4.78 -14.11 -18.53
C SER A 75 -5.51 -13.55 -19.76
N LYS A 76 -6.28 -12.48 -19.58
CA LYS A 76 -7.00 -11.77 -20.64
C LYS A 76 -6.26 -10.52 -21.15
N GLY A 77 -5.04 -10.27 -20.69
CA GLY A 77 -4.27 -9.07 -21.07
C GLY A 77 -4.87 -7.75 -20.55
N MET A 78 -5.71 -7.80 -19.52
CA MET A 78 -6.33 -6.64 -18.88
C MET A 78 -5.44 -6.09 -17.76
N THR A 79 -5.66 -4.83 -17.38
CA THR A 79 -4.95 -4.18 -16.26
C THR A 79 -5.28 -4.83 -14.92
N THR A 80 -4.33 -4.95 -14.00
CA THR A 80 -4.57 -5.48 -12.65
C THR A 80 -4.90 -4.38 -11.64
N ILE A 81 -5.64 -4.74 -10.59
CA ILE A 81 -6.04 -3.85 -9.50
C ILE A 81 -5.08 -4.03 -8.32
N LYS A 82 -4.52 -2.93 -7.81
CA LYS A 82 -3.60 -2.98 -6.67
C LYS A 82 -4.35 -2.85 -5.35
N PHE A 83 -4.01 -3.69 -4.37
CA PHE A 83 -4.55 -3.61 -3.02
C PHE A 83 -3.71 -2.66 -2.16
N ARG A 84 -4.36 -1.58 -1.71
CA ARG A 84 -3.72 -0.41 -1.10
C ARG A 84 -4.52 0.12 0.10
N PRO A 85 -4.73 -0.68 1.16
CA PRO A 85 -5.61 -0.31 2.26
C PRO A 85 -5.02 0.79 3.15
N HIS A 86 -5.89 1.54 3.83
CA HIS A 86 -5.52 2.27 5.04
C HIS A 86 -5.18 1.26 6.14
N SER A 87 -4.02 1.46 6.78
CA SER A 87 -3.57 0.53 7.81
C SER A 87 -2.57 1.16 8.77
N GLY A 88 -2.84 1.02 10.06
CA GLY A 88 -1.93 1.37 11.13
C GLY A 88 -1.81 2.87 11.34
N GLU A 89 -2.84 3.65 11.02
CA GLU A 89 -3.02 4.99 11.59
C GLU A 89 -3.31 4.89 13.09
N ALA A 90 -4.27 4.02 13.43
CA ALA A 90 -4.70 3.70 14.79
C ALA A 90 -4.88 2.18 14.93
N GLY A 91 -5.69 1.73 15.88
CA GLY A 91 -6.01 0.30 16.03
C GLY A 91 -4.88 -0.61 16.53
N ASP A 92 -5.06 -1.91 16.29
CA ASP A 92 -4.15 -2.98 16.71
C ASP A 92 -2.98 -3.13 15.72
N ILE A 93 -1.84 -3.61 16.22
CA ILE A 93 -0.63 -3.82 15.41
C ILE A 93 -0.83 -4.92 14.36
N ASP A 94 -1.80 -5.81 14.58
CA ASP A 94 -2.14 -6.91 13.67
C ASP A 94 -2.64 -6.40 12.30
N HIS A 95 -3.15 -5.17 12.23
CA HIS A 95 -3.51 -4.53 10.95
C HIS A 95 -2.30 -4.48 10.01
N LEU A 96 -1.16 -4.02 10.55
CA LEU A 96 0.09 -3.88 9.81
C LEU A 96 0.72 -5.23 9.48
N ALA A 97 0.51 -6.25 10.31
CA ALA A 97 0.95 -7.61 10.02
C ALA A 97 0.15 -8.25 8.89
N ALA A 98 -1.19 -8.06 8.89
CA ALA A 98 -2.05 -8.55 7.82
C ALA A 98 -1.71 -7.87 6.49
N THR A 99 -1.60 -6.53 6.48
CA THR A 99 -1.29 -5.79 5.25
C THR A 99 0.13 -5.99 4.76
N PHE A 100 1.10 -6.28 5.64
CA PHE A 100 2.43 -6.70 5.22
C PHE A 100 2.41 -7.94 4.31
N LEU A 101 1.51 -8.89 4.62
CA LEU A 101 1.42 -10.16 3.89
C LEU A 101 0.65 -10.02 2.57
N THR A 102 -0.30 -9.09 2.48
CA THR A 102 -1.29 -9.08 1.39
C THR A 102 -1.26 -7.83 0.50
N ALA A 103 -0.84 -6.68 1.03
CA ALA A 103 -0.96 -5.39 0.35
C ALA A 103 0.31 -5.01 -0.43
N GLN A 104 0.14 -4.24 -1.51
CA GLN A 104 1.28 -3.71 -2.26
C GLN A 104 1.82 -2.40 -1.67
N ASN A 105 0.95 -1.61 -1.05
CA ASN A 105 1.29 -0.43 -0.25
C ASN A 105 0.17 -0.17 0.75
N ILE A 106 0.43 0.72 1.70
CA ILE A 106 -0.56 1.13 2.71
C ILE A 106 -0.59 2.63 2.85
N SER A 107 -1.74 3.16 3.27
CA SER A 107 -1.86 4.52 3.78
C SER A 107 -1.59 4.53 5.28
N HIS A 108 -0.98 5.61 5.79
CA HIS A 108 -0.54 5.85 7.17
C HIS A 108 0.69 5.04 7.63
N GLY A 109 0.50 3.87 8.25
CA GLY A 109 1.60 3.11 8.85
C GLY A 109 2.23 3.74 10.11
N ILE A 110 1.57 4.70 10.77
CA ILE A 110 2.06 5.37 11.99
C ILE A 110 2.45 4.37 13.08
N ASN A 111 1.64 3.35 13.29
CA ASN A 111 1.82 2.32 14.31
C ASN A 111 3.03 1.42 14.09
N LEU A 112 3.71 1.49 12.93
CA LEU A 112 5.04 0.88 12.76
C LEU A 112 6.07 1.42 13.75
N ARG A 113 5.83 2.60 14.36
CA ARG A 113 6.66 3.11 15.45
C ARG A 113 6.63 2.24 16.71
N LYS A 114 5.58 1.42 16.88
CA LYS A 114 5.35 0.56 18.06
C LYS A 114 5.92 -0.84 17.89
N SER A 115 6.28 -1.25 16.67
CA SER A 115 6.83 -2.58 16.37
C SER A 115 8.13 -2.49 15.56
N PRO A 116 9.30 -2.61 16.20
CA PRO A 116 10.58 -2.63 15.49
C PRO A 116 10.66 -3.73 14.44
N VAL A 117 10.06 -4.90 14.72
CA VAL A 117 10.07 -6.05 13.81
C VAL A 117 9.30 -5.74 12.52
N LEU A 118 8.05 -5.28 12.62
CA LEU A 118 7.27 -4.94 11.44
C LEU A 118 7.91 -3.79 10.67
N GLN A 119 8.38 -2.75 11.37
CA GLN A 119 9.07 -1.65 10.71
C GLN A 119 10.28 -2.10 9.89
N TYR A 120 11.07 -3.04 10.41
CA TYR A 120 12.21 -3.61 9.70
C TYR A 120 11.77 -4.47 8.50
N LEU A 121 10.70 -5.24 8.64
CA LEU A 121 10.12 -6.02 7.54
C LEU A 121 9.63 -5.11 6.40
N TYR A 122 8.91 -4.03 6.71
CA TYR A 122 8.48 -3.03 5.74
C TYR A 122 9.67 -2.36 5.04
N TYR A 123 10.74 -2.08 5.76
CA TYR A 123 12.00 -1.60 5.18
C TYR A 123 12.62 -2.61 4.22
N LEU A 124 12.77 -3.88 4.62
CA LEU A 124 13.38 -4.91 3.77
C LEU A 124 12.56 -5.17 2.51
N ALA A 125 11.23 -5.26 2.65
CA ALA A 125 10.30 -5.46 1.55
C ALA A 125 10.15 -4.21 0.67
N GLN A 126 10.42 -3.01 1.20
CA GLN A 126 10.12 -1.70 0.56
C GLN A 126 8.64 -1.53 0.22
N ILE A 127 7.75 -1.98 1.12
CA ILE A 127 6.33 -1.68 1.03
C ILE A 127 6.15 -0.17 1.22
N GLY A 128 5.43 0.46 0.29
CA GLY A 128 5.21 1.89 0.29
C GLY A 128 4.25 2.35 1.39
N LEU A 129 4.57 3.46 2.04
CA LEU A 129 3.77 4.12 3.07
C LEU A 129 3.33 5.50 2.59
N ALA A 130 2.06 5.69 2.25
CA ALA A 130 1.51 7.01 1.96
C ALA A 130 1.08 7.69 3.28
N MET A 131 1.88 8.64 3.75
CA MET A 131 1.71 9.28 5.05
C MET A 131 1.20 10.71 4.89
N SER A 132 0.23 11.09 5.72
CA SER A 132 -0.37 12.44 5.71
C SER A 132 -0.18 13.14 7.06
N PRO A 133 1.03 13.65 7.37
CA PRO A 133 1.32 14.23 8.68
C PRO A 133 0.37 15.32 9.17
N LEU A 134 -0.11 16.21 8.29
CA LEU A 134 -1.08 17.24 8.66
C LEU A 134 -2.44 16.64 9.04
N SER A 135 -2.90 15.62 8.30
CA SER A 135 -4.10 14.86 8.67
C SER A 135 -3.93 14.19 10.03
N ASN A 136 -2.82 13.48 10.22
CA ASN A 136 -2.56 12.75 11.46
C ASN A 136 -2.47 13.70 12.66
N ASN A 137 -1.96 14.92 12.48
CA ASN A 137 -1.93 15.97 13.49
C ASN A 137 -3.31 16.48 13.90
N SER A 138 -4.27 16.50 12.97
CA SER A 138 -5.63 16.95 13.26
C SER A 138 -6.41 15.95 14.12
N LEU A 139 -6.07 14.65 14.09
CA LEU A 139 -6.91 13.60 14.67
C LEU A 139 -6.22 12.70 15.71
N PHE A 140 -4.97 12.30 15.50
CA PHE A 140 -4.40 11.14 16.21
C PHE A 140 -3.05 11.39 16.87
N LEU A 141 -2.24 12.31 16.35
CA LEU A 141 -0.83 12.43 16.74
C LEU A 141 -0.23 13.81 16.47
N ASP A 142 0.24 14.49 17.51
CA ASP A 142 0.97 15.76 17.38
C ASP A 142 2.02 15.72 16.26
N TYR A 143 2.09 16.78 15.45
CA TYR A 143 2.91 16.84 14.25
C TYR A 143 4.39 16.50 14.52
N HIS A 144 4.97 17.07 15.59
CA HIS A 144 6.36 16.82 15.98
C HIS A 144 6.63 15.37 16.42
N ARG A 145 5.58 14.61 16.75
CA ARG A 145 5.68 13.21 17.16
C ARG A 145 5.41 12.26 16.00
N ASN A 146 5.09 12.77 14.80
CA ASN A 146 4.87 11.96 13.61
C ASN A 146 6.14 11.17 13.25
N PRO A 147 6.07 9.86 12.99
CA PRO A 147 7.26 9.05 12.73
C PRO A 147 7.83 9.22 11.31
N LEU A 148 7.18 9.97 10.42
CA LEU A 148 7.62 10.18 9.04
C LEU A 148 9.12 10.54 8.92
N PRO A 149 9.67 11.54 9.64
CA PRO A 149 11.08 11.90 9.49
C PRO A 149 12.01 10.74 9.86
N MET A 150 11.65 9.99 10.91
CA MET A 150 12.42 8.82 11.34
C MET A 150 12.33 7.67 10.34
N PHE A 151 11.15 7.40 9.78
CA PHE A 151 10.98 6.36 8.75
C PHE A 151 11.76 6.71 7.49
N PHE A 152 11.71 7.98 7.08
CA PHE A 152 12.47 8.48 5.96
C PHE A 152 13.99 8.25 6.14
N LEU A 153 14.53 8.67 7.30
CA LEU A 153 15.95 8.55 7.64
C LEU A 153 16.41 7.09 7.70
N ARG A 154 15.55 6.19 8.19
CA ARG A 154 15.81 4.74 8.25
C ARG A 154 15.76 4.04 6.90
N GLY A 155 15.33 4.73 5.84
CA GLY A 155 15.31 4.15 4.52
C GLY A 155 14.00 3.47 4.13
N LEU A 156 12.92 3.64 4.90
CA LEU A 156 11.61 3.13 4.52
C LEU A 156 11.13 3.84 3.24
N ASN A 157 10.29 3.14 2.48
CA ASN A 157 9.65 3.67 1.28
C ASN A 157 8.44 4.51 1.69
N VAL A 158 8.69 5.74 2.13
CA VAL A 158 7.63 6.67 2.54
C VAL A 158 7.31 7.63 1.41
N SER A 159 6.05 8.04 1.36
CA SER A 159 5.62 9.17 0.56
C SER A 159 4.69 10.11 1.30
N LEU A 160 4.74 11.41 0.99
CA LEU A 160 3.77 12.38 1.49
C LEU A 160 2.45 12.36 0.70
N SER A 161 1.33 12.41 1.43
CA SER A 161 -0.04 12.50 0.93
C SER A 161 -0.84 13.55 1.71
N THR A 162 -2.00 13.94 1.16
CA THR A 162 -2.85 15.00 1.75
C THR A 162 -4.02 14.49 2.57
N ASP A 163 -4.45 13.24 2.34
CA ASP A 163 -5.68 12.67 2.92
C ASP A 163 -6.94 13.47 2.52
N ASP A 164 -7.42 14.37 3.39
CA ASP A 164 -8.60 15.22 3.20
C ASP A 164 -8.22 16.70 2.94
N PRO A 165 -7.77 17.07 1.73
CA PRO A 165 -7.29 18.42 1.45
C PRO A 165 -8.32 19.52 1.67
N LEU A 166 -9.61 19.19 1.54
CA LEU A 166 -10.69 20.14 1.79
C LEU A 166 -10.83 20.51 3.28
N GLN A 167 -10.49 19.59 4.18
CA GLN A 167 -10.65 19.78 5.62
C GLN A 167 -9.40 20.35 6.28
N ILE A 168 -8.22 20.00 5.76
CA ILE A 168 -6.94 20.18 6.46
C ILE A 168 -6.14 21.38 5.91
N HIS A 169 -6.10 21.53 4.59
CA HIS A 169 -5.15 22.43 3.92
C HIS A 169 -5.74 23.82 3.72
N LEU A 170 -4.89 24.85 3.83
CA LEU A 170 -5.29 26.25 3.73
C LEU A 170 -4.91 26.88 2.37
N THR A 171 -4.01 26.23 1.64
CA THR A 171 -3.51 26.74 0.36
C THR A 171 -4.26 26.15 -0.83
N LYS A 172 -4.08 26.75 -2.01
CA LYS A 172 -4.61 26.22 -3.27
C LYS A 172 -3.90 24.95 -3.75
N GLU A 173 -2.71 24.67 -3.20
CA GLU A 173 -1.85 23.55 -3.60
C GLU A 173 -1.57 22.66 -2.38
N PRO A 174 -2.56 21.83 -1.95
CA PRO A 174 -2.52 21.14 -0.65
C PRO A 174 -1.30 20.21 -0.50
N LEU A 175 -0.95 19.48 -1.56
CA LEU A 175 0.24 18.61 -1.50
C LEU A 175 1.53 19.43 -1.36
N VAL A 176 1.64 20.57 -2.03
CA VAL A 176 2.82 21.45 -1.91
C VAL A 176 2.93 22.02 -0.49
N GLU A 177 1.80 22.36 0.13
CA GLU A 177 1.74 22.75 1.54
C GLU A 177 2.22 21.63 2.47
N GLU A 178 1.81 20.38 2.24
CA GLU A 178 2.30 19.21 3.00
C GLU A 178 3.83 19.11 2.95
N TYR A 179 4.41 19.17 1.74
CA TYR A 179 5.87 19.14 1.53
C TYR A 179 6.57 20.34 2.18
N SER A 180 5.97 21.53 2.11
CA SER A 180 6.56 22.77 2.64
C SER A 180 6.61 22.77 4.17
N ILE A 181 5.52 22.33 4.81
CA ILE A 181 5.46 22.20 6.27
C ILE A 181 6.37 21.08 6.74
N ALA A 182 6.39 19.93 6.06
CA ALA A 182 7.30 18.83 6.40
C ALA A 182 8.77 19.26 6.31
N ALA A 183 9.14 20.00 5.26
CA ALA A 183 10.51 20.51 5.08
C ALA A 183 10.90 21.51 6.17
N SER A 184 10.03 22.48 6.48
CA SER A 184 10.30 23.50 7.48
C SER A 184 10.37 22.95 8.91
N VAL A 185 9.47 22.04 9.28
CA VAL A 185 9.38 21.51 10.64
C VAL A 185 10.37 20.38 10.90
N SER A 186 10.59 19.51 9.91
CA SER A 186 11.43 18.32 10.08
C SER A 186 12.86 18.49 9.52
N GLY A 187 13.20 19.69 9.03
CA GLY A 187 14.53 19.99 8.48
C GLY A 187 14.85 19.20 7.21
N LEU A 188 13.84 18.77 6.44
CA LEU A 188 14.04 17.97 5.24
C LEU A 188 14.61 18.85 4.11
N SER A 189 15.75 18.45 3.55
CA SER A 189 16.36 19.10 2.38
C SER A 189 15.45 18.98 1.14
N PRO A 190 15.52 19.89 0.15
CA PRO A 190 14.82 19.74 -1.13
C PRO A 190 15.09 18.41 -1.85
N SER A 191 16.30 17.84 -1.70
CA SER A 191 16.67 16.52 -2.23
C SER A 191 15.92 15.35 -1.57
N LEU A 192 15.38 15.58 -0.36
CA LEU A 192 14.61 14.62 0.42
C LEU A 192 13.19 14.51 -0.14
N CYS A 193 12.58 15.66 -0.42
CA CYS A 193 11.25 15.78 -1.01
C CYS A 193 11.17 15.12 -2.41
N THR A 194 12.21 15.29 -3.24
CA THR A 194 12.25 14.66 -4.58
C THR A 194 12.48 13.15 -4.53
N THR A 195 13.17 12.64 -3.50
CA THR A 195 13.34 11.18 -3.29
C THR A 195 12.01 10.53 -2.89
N ASP A 196 11.24 11.22 -2.06
CA ASP A 196 9.88 10.85 -1.66
C ASP A 196 8.93 10.86 -2.88
N THR A 197 8.97 11.93 -3.70
CA THR A 197 8.18 11.99 -4.95
C THR A 197 8.56 10.89 -5.94
N ARG A 198 9.86 10.54 -6.08
CA ARG A 198 10.31 9.40 -6.88
C ARG A 198 9.81 8.07 -6.28
N GLY A 199 9.89 7.90 -4.97
CA GLY A 199 9.35 6.74 -4.24
C GLY A 199 7.85 6.58 -4.46
N SER A 200 7.09 7.68 -4.45
CA SER A 200 5.66 7.71 -4.75
C SER A 200 5.36 7.28 -6.19
N LEU A 201 6.11 7.79 -7.17
CA LEU A 201 5.98 7.40 -8.59
C LEU A 201 6.37 5.93 -8.84
N LEU A 202 7.40 5.42 -8.16
CA LEU A 202 7.81 4.02 -8.24
C LEU A 202 6.83 3.08 -7.51
N THR A 203 6.30 3.49 -6.34
CA THR A 203 5.29 2.74 -5.57
C THR A 203 3.97 2.62 -6.35
N ARG A 204 3.66 3.62 -7.17
CA ARG A 204 2.55 3.53 -8.13
C ARG A 204 2.73 2.40 -9.14
N GLN A 205 3.96 1.94 -9.41
CA GLN A 205 4.27 1.02 -10.50
C GLN A 205 4.70 -0.40 -10.10
N PHE A 206 5.47 -0.65 -9.04
CA PHE A 206 6.10 -1.96 -8.74
C PHE A 206 5.17 -3.11 -8.27
N GLY A 207 4.13 -3.43 -9.04
CA GLY A 207 3.34 -4.65 -8.85
C GLY A 207 2.54 -5.00 -10.11
N GLY A 208 2.93 -6.09 -10.77
CA GLY A 208 2.17 -6.72 -11.85
C GLY A 208 2.42 -6.14 -13.24
N PHE A 209 2.78 -7.01 -14.18
CA PHE A 209 3.17 -6.74 -15.56
C PHE A 209 2.24 -5.79 -16.33
N THR A 210 2.83 -5.02 -17.25
CA THR A 210 2.15 -4.22 -18.29
C THR A 210 1.19 -3.14 -17.77
N SER A 211 1.64 -2.34 -16.80
CA SER A 211 0.85 -1.25 -16.24
C SER A 211 0.73 -0.08 -17.24
N LEU A 212 -0.24 -0.16 -18.18
CA LEU A 212 -0.72 0.90 -19.10
C LEU A 212 0.40 1.64 -19.87
N CYS A 213 0.45 1.58 -21.21
CA CYS A 213 1.40 2.38 -22.00
C CYS A 213 1.46 3.85 -21.51
N CYS A 214 0.34 4.46 -21.13
CA CYS A 214 0.32 5.82 -20.58
C CYS A 214 1.02 6.00 -19.22
N TYR A 215 0.95 5.03 -18.29
CA TYR A 215 1.67 5.13 -17.00
C TYR A 215 3.15 4.80 -17.16
N VAL A 216 3.51 3.81 -17.99
CA VAL A 216 4.91 3.53 -18.34
C VAL A 216 5.53 4.72 -19.07
N GLU A 217 4.81 5.31 -20.02
CA GLU A 217 5.24 6.50 -20.76
C GLU A 217 5.31 7.72 -19.86
N ALA A 218 4.30 7.96 -19.01
CA ALA A 218 4.35 9.05 -18.05
C ALA A 218 5.50 8.88 -17.07
N THR A 219 5.68 7.71 -16.44
CA THR A 219 6.79 7.47 -15.52
C THR A 219 8.14 7.62 -16.23
N SER A 220 8.30 7.04 -17.42
CA SER A 220 9.50 7.21 -18.26
C SER A 220 9.76 8.68 -18.62
N HIS A 221 8.70 9.42 -18.90
CA HIS A 221 8.73 10.86 -19.18
C HIS A 221 9.14 11.67 -17.94
N TRP A 222 8.61 11.36 -16.76
CA TRP A 222 8.81 12.14 -15.53
C TRP A 222 10.08 11.79 -14.76
N ILE A 223 10.54 10.53 -14.77
CA ILE A 223 11.68 10.08 -13.93
C ILE A 223 12.81 9.39 -14.69
N GLY A 224 12.68 9.20 -16.00
CA GLY A 224 13.73 8.66 -16.87
C GLY A 224 13.38 7.30 -17.46
N LYS A 225 13.96 6.96 -18.61
CA LYS A 225 13.62 5.73 -19.37
C LYS A 225 13.99 4.44 -18.63
N GLU A 226 15.04 4.50 -17.83
CA GLU A 226 15.60 3.36 -17.10
C GLU A 226 14.98 3.19 -15.70
N TYR A 227 13.85 3.85 -15.41
CA TYR A 227 13.23 3.84 -14.08
C TYR A 227 12.95 2.44 -13.49
N TYR A 228 12.82 1.42 -14.35
CA TYR A 228 12.59 0.04 -13.95
C TYR A 228 13.83 -0.62 -13.34
N GLU A 229 15.02 -0.05 -13.58
CA GLU A 229 16.26 -0.53 -12.99
C GLU A 229 16.34 -0.16 -11.51
N ARG A 230 16.87 -1.09 -10.72
CA ARG A 230 17.06 -0.89 -9.29
C ARG A 230 18.31 -0.06 -9.04
N GLY A 231 18.23 0.78 -7.99
CA GLY A 231 19.38 1.53 -7.48
C GLY A 231 19.67 2.78 -8.30
N PRO A 232 20.94 3.22 -8.38
CA PRO A 232 21.31 4.47 -9.05
C PRO A 232 21.16 4.41 -10.58
N ASN A 233 21.28 3.22 -11.20
CA ASN A 233 21.20 3.06 -12.64
C ASN A 233 19.83 3.49 -13.19
N GLY A 234 18.74 3.23 -12.45
CA GLY A 234 17.41 3.64 -12.88
C GLY A 234 17.06 5.10 -12.63
N ASN A 235 18.04 5.97 -12.37
CA ASN A 235 17.81 7.36 -12.00
C ASN A 235 18.39 8.34 -13.01
N ASP A 236 17.50 9.08 -13.66
CA ASP A 236 17.87 10.23 -14.46
C ASP A 236 17.85 11.49 -13.58
N ILE A 237 19.04 11.96 -13.17
CA ILE A 237 19.18 13.13 -12.28
C ILE A 237 18.61 14.41 -12.91
N HIS A 238 18.61 14.53 -14.24
CA HIS A 238 18.08 15.70 -14.92
C HIS A 238 16.56 15.79 -14.85
N LYS A 239 15.89 14.68 -14.55
CA LYS A 239 14.44 14.61 -14.37
C LYS A 239 14.04 14.55 -12.90
N THR A 240 14.74 13.76 -12.10
CA THR A 240 14.38 13.53 -10.69
C THR A 240 14.95 14.57 -9.75
N ASN A 241 16.03 15.25 -10.14
CA ASN A 241 16.82 16.13 -9.27
C ASN A 241 17.26 15.44 -7.96
N VAL A 242 17.45 14.10 -8.01
CA VAL A 242 17.97 13.30 -6.91
C VAL A 242 19.41 12.89 -7.21
N PRO A 243 20.40 13.28 -6.38
CA PRO A 243 21.79 12.88 -6.57
C PRO A 243 21.96 11.36 -6.61
N HIS A 244 22.72 10.85 -7.58
CA HIS A 244 22.96 9.41 -7.74
C HIS A 244 23.54 8.76 -6.47
N ILE A 245 24.51 9.44 -5.83
CA ILE A 245 25.14 8.99 -4.58
C ILE A 245 24.14 8.72 -3.46
N ARG A 246 23.00 9.43 -3.44
CA ARG A 246 21.96 9.24 -2.43
C ARG A 246 21.22 7.91 -2.65
N LEU A 247 20.90 7.59 -3.91
CA LEU A 247 20.25 6.33 -4.26
C LEU A 247 21.21 5.16 -4.10
N GLU A 248 22.48 5.36 -4.46
CA GLU A 248 23.55 4.39 -4.22
C GLU A 248 23.69 4.08 -2.73
N PHE A 249 23.78 5.11 -1.86
CA PHE A 249 23.81 4.94 -0.41
C PHE A 249 22.61 4.14 0.11
N ARG A 250 21.39 4.45 -0.35
CA ARG A 250 20.17 3.74 0.07
C ARG A 250 20.15 2.29 -0.43
N ASP A 251 20.56 2.04 -1.65
CA ASP A 251 20.56 0.70 -2.22
C ASP A 251 21.65 -0.18 -1.59
N MET A 252 22.86 0.35 -1.38
CA MET A 252 23.94 -0.32 -0.66
C MET A 252 23.56 -0.66 0.77
N GLY A 253 23.00 0.29 1.53
CA GLY A 253 22.56 0.07 2.90
C GLY A 253 21.51 -1.05 2.99
N ARG A 254 20.53 -1.04 2.08
CA ARG A 254 19.52 -2.11 2.00
C ARG A 254 20.10 -3.45 1.58
N ALA A 255 21.01 -3.47 0.61
CA ALA A 255 21.67 -4.69 0.16
C ALA A 255 22.47 -5.35 1.29
N GLY A 256 23.20 -4.56 2.09
CA GLY A 256 23.90 -5.04 3.29
C GLY A 256 22.94 -5.66 4.30
N GLN A 257 21.85 -4.96 4.63
CA GLN A 257 20.83 -5.48 5.56
C GLN A 257 20.14 -6.76 5.06
N LYS A 258 19.87 -6.86 3.74
CA LYS A 258 19.32 -8.09 3.14
C LYS A 258 20.30 -9.26 3.17
N ALA A 259 21.61 -9.00 3.09
CA ALA A 259 22.63 -10.04 3.16
C ALA A 259 22.80 -10.59 4.59
N GLU A 260 22.64 -9.74 5.60
CA GLU A 260 22.67 -10.12 7.02
C GLU A 260 21.41 -10.85 7.48
N ALA A 261 20.26 -10.52 6.89
CA ALA A 261 19.03 -11.26 7.09
C ALA A 261 19.18 -12.66 6.46
N ILE A 262 19.38 -13.69 7.31
CA ILE A 262 19.38 -15.15 7.01
C ILE A 262 18.55 -15.43 5.74
N PRO A 263 19.01 -16.20 4.73
CA PRO A 263 18.39 -16.24 3.41
C PRO A 263 16.87 -16.50 3.47
N TRP A 264 16.12 -15.40 3.47
CA TRP A 264 14.67 -15.40 3.41
C TRP A 264 14.32 -15.63 1.95
N ARG A 265 13.62 -16.75 1.67
CA ARG A 265 12.91 -16.91 0.39
C ARG A 265 12.02 -15.69 0.21
N SER A 266 12.04 -15.13 -0.99
CA SER A 266 11.40 -13.85 -1.25
C SER A 266 9.90 -13.93 -0.97
N VAL A 267 9.26 -12.80 -0.63
CA VAL A 267 7.80 -12.71 -0.51
C VAL A 267 7.10 -13.07 -1.84
N ALA A 268 7.81 -13.03 -2.97
CA ALA A 268 7.31 -13.57 -4.23
C ALA A 268 7.08 -15.09 -4.17
N ASP A 269 7.90 -15.84 -3.41
CA ASP A 269 7.77 -17.29 -3.23
C ASP A 269 6.66 -17.68 -2.24
N ILE A 270 6.30 -16.77 -1.32
CA ILE A 270 5.19 -16.97 -0.36
C ILE A 270 3.83 -16.83 -1.07
N ASN A 271 3.75 -15.97 -2.09
CA ASN A 271 2.53 -15.72 -2.86
C ASN A 271 2.12 -16.87 -3.79
N GLU A 272 3.02 -17.80 -4.14
CA GLU A 272 2.67 -18.92 -5.02
C GLU A 272 1.86 -20.03 -4.32
N ASN A 273 1.88 -20.10 -2.98
CA ASN A 273 1.28 -21.21 -2.23
C ASN A 273 0.01 -20.85 -1.42
N ALA A 274 -0.43 -19.60 -1.45
CA ALA A 274 -1.60 -19.17 -0.70
C ALA A 274 -2.74 -18.80 -1.66
N VAL A 275 -3.53 -19.81 -2.05
CA VAL A 275 -5.01 -19.81 -2.22
C VAL A 275 -5.34 -21.06 -3.05
N LEU A 276 -5.58 -22.16 -2.34
CA LEU A 276 -6.42 -23.24 -2.86
C LEU A 276 -7.85 -22.92 -2.41
N MET A 277 -8.76 -22.89 -3.40
CA MET A 277 -10.21 -23.00 -3.28
C MET A 277 -11.03 -21.72 -3.02
N SER A 278 -11.59 -21.19 -4.11
CA SER A 278 -13.03 -20.95 -4.25
C SER A 278 -13.42 -21.30 -5.70
N SER A 279 -13.80 -22.55 -5.95
CA SER A 279 -14.24 -23.01 -7.29
C SER A 279 -15.54 -22.31 -7.74
N ALA A 280 -16.37 -21.90 -6.79
CA ALA A 280 -17.64 -21.22 -7.06
C ALA A 280 -17.46 -19.83 -7.70
N PHE A 281 -16.44 -19.07 -7.25
CA PHE A 281 -16.16 -17.75 -7.83
C PHE A 281 -15.58 -17.84 -9.24
N GLN A 282 -14.74 -18.84 -9.52
CA GLN A 282 -14.14 -19.03 -10.85
C GLN A 282 -15.17 -19.41 -11.92
N GLU A 283 -16.17 -20.23 -11.59
CA GLU A 283 -17.24 -20.62 -12.52
C GLU A 283 -18.17 -19.43 -12.86
N GLU A 284 -18.56 -18.63 -11.86
CA GLU A 284 -19.49 -17.52 -12.08
C GLU A 284 -18.82 -16.35 -12.82
N LEU A 285 -17.54 -16.06 -12.53
CA LEU A 285 -16.78 -15.04 -13.26
C LEU A 285 -16.46 -15.48 -14.70
N GLY A 286 -16.17 -16.77 -14.91
CA GLY A 286 -15.88 -17.34 -16.23
C GLY A 286 -17.08 -17.28 -17.19
N ALA A 287 -18.30 -17.34 -16.67
CA ALA A 287 -19.52 -17.25 -17.46
C ALA A 287 -19.84 -15.82 -17.94
N ARG A 288 -19.55 -14.78 -17.13
CA ARG A 288 -19.97 -13.40 -17.42
C ARG A 288 -19.00 -12.59 -18.28
N ILE A 289 -17.73 -12.99 -18.40
CA ILE A 289 -16.76 -12.34 -19.30
C ILE A 289 -16.70 -13.03 -20.67
N LYS A 290 -17.75 -13.78 -21.04
CA LYS A 290 -17.93 -14.32 -22.40
C LYS A 290 -18.92 -13.50 -23.24
N ASP A 291 -19.60 -12.54 -22.62
CA ASP A 291 -20.45 -11.53 -23.26
C ASP A 291 -19.76 -10.15 -23.19
#